data_AF-S4NEB1-F1
#
_entry.id   AF-S4NEB1-F1
#
_cell.length_a   1.000
_cell.length_b   1.000
_cell.length_c   1.000
_cell.angle_alpha   90.00
_cell.angle_beta   90.00
_cell.angle_gamma   90.00
#
_symmetry.space_group_name_H-M   'P 1'
#
loop_
_entity.id
_entity.type
_entity.pdbx_description
1 polymer ?
#
loop_
_entity_poly.entity_id
_entity_poly.type
_entity_poly.pdbx_seq_one_letter_code
_entity_poly.pdbx_strand_id
1 'polypeptide(L)'
;MAKGRSKNYHGNVVVYLSDFDNTSDYLNYVKDNNHQKLAREIIKLFPNTPVDYQLSYYAAENYGIERDPGWDGDDFDPDPVKGYTDIVSFKPIANYLMNHRNESNAKKLAGVKKLLAKSGYPAAKRDNLSGYHLGIYIVNNVKTSQSITDHSKLNWYGLIIGKPSS
;
A
#
# COMPACT_ATOMS: atom_id res chain seq x y z
N MET A 1 15.72 -19.98 -7.85
CA MET A 1 16.28 -20.26 -6.50
C MET A 1 17.15 -19.08 -6.09
N ALA A 2 16.62 -18.06 -5.40
CA ALA A 2 17.44 -16.93 -4.96
C ALA A 2 18.04 -17.23 -3.58
N LYS A 3 19.37 -17.35 -3.50
CA LYS A 3 20.12 -17.43 -2.24
C LYS A 3 20.18 -16.04 -1.59
N GLY A 4 19.75 -15.95 -0.33
CA GLY A 4 20.32 -15.02 0.67
C GLY A 4 19.98 -13.54 0.56
N ARG A 5 18.72 -13.16 0.29
CA ARG A 5 18.31 -11.76 0.42
C ARG A 5 18.22 -11.39 1.91
N SER A 6 18.89 -10.32 2.33
CA SER A 6 18.83 -9.81 3.70
C SER A 6 17.42 -9.31 4.00
N LYS A 7 16.81 -9.80 5.08
CA LYS A 7 15.50 -9.35 5.59
C LYS A 7 15.61 -8.20 6.60
N ASN A 8 16.76 -7.51 6.61
CA ASN A 8 16.92 -6.32 7.42
C ASN A 8 16.31 -5.11 6.69
N TYR A 9 15.08 -4.79 7.05
CA TYR A 9 14.31 -3.68 6.46
C TYR A 9 14.58 -2.33 7.11
N HIS A 10 15.54 -2.26 8.04
CA HIS A 10 15.86 -1.04 8.76
C HIS A 10 16.42 0.05 7.83
N GLY A 11 16.09 1.31 8.14
CA GLY A 11 16.57 2.46 7.38
C GLY A 11 15.65 2.87 6.23
N ASN A 12 16.25 3.38 5.16
CA ASN A 12 15.56 4.04 4.05
C ASN A 12 15.59 3.18 2.77
N VAL A 13 15.28 1.89 2.89
CA VAL A 13 15.33 0.93 1.78
C VAL A 13 13.96 0.87 1.08
N VAL A 14 13.95 0.89 -0.25
CA VAL A 14 12.77 0.50 -1.06
C VAL A 14 12.81 -1.01 -1.24
N VAL A 15 11.70 -1.68 -0.97
CA VAL A 15 11.55 -3.12 -1.18
C VAL A 15 10.29 -3.32 -2.00
N TYR A 16 10.42 -3.95 -3.16
CA TYR A 16 9.30 -4.18 -4.06
C TYR A 16 8.48 -5.37 -3.58
N LEU A 17 7.22 -5.44 -3.99
CA LEU A 17 6.32 -6.49 -3.51
C LEU A 17 6.81 -7.90 -3.85
N SER A 18 7.35 -8.11 -5.05
CA SER A 18 7.93 -9.38 -5.48
C SER A 18 9.12 -9.85 -4.62
N ASP A 19 9.62 -9.00 -3.70
CA ASP A 19 10.72 -9.33 -2.82
C ASP A 19 10.31 -9.94 -1.47
N PHE A 20 9.01 -10.00 -1.16
CA PHE A 20 8.50 -10.61 0.07
C PHE A 20 8.10 -12.07 -0.14
N ASP A 21 8.42 -12.92 0.83
CA ASP A 21 8.06 -14.34 0.78
C ASP A 21 6.62 -14.60 1.21
N ASN A 22 6.10 -13.81 2.15
CA ASN A 22 4.79 -14.01 2.78
C ASN A 22 4.34 -12.79 3.60
N THR A 23 3.13 -12.86 4.17
CA THR A 23 2.54 -11.81 5.02
C THR A 23 3.40 -11.43 6.23
N SER A 24 4.05 -12.38 6.90
CA SER A 24 4.90 -12.05 8.04
C SER A 24 6.13 -11.25 7.62
N ASP A 25 6.71 -11.59 6.47
CA ASP A 25 7.87 -10.88 5.93
C ASP A 25 7.51 -9.45 5.54
N TYR A 26 6.38 -9.30 4.85
CA TYR A 26 5.85 -7.99 4.49
C TYR A 26 5.53 -7.12 5.71
N LEU A 27 4.93 -7.70 6.75
CA LEU A 27 4.65 -6.99 7.99
C LEU A 27 5.92 -6.57 8.73
N ASN A 28 7.00 -7.35 8.67
CA ASN A 28 8.30 -6.94 9.22
C ASN A 28 8.83 -5.71 8.49
N TYR A 29 8.69 -5.64 7.17
CA TYR A 29 9.05 -4.44 6.39
C TYR A 29 8.21 -3.23 6.80
N VAL A 30 6.89 -3.37 6.88
CA VAL A 30 5.98 -2.30 7.31
C VAL A 30 6.31 -1.81 8.73
N LYS A 31 6.75 -2.71 9.61
CA LYS A 31 7.11 -2.38 10.99
C LYS A 31 8.44 -1.61 11.06
N ASP A 32 9.48 -2.11 10.42
CA ASP A 32 10.86 -1.71 10.70
C ASP A 32 11.39 -0.59 9.79
N ASN A 33 10.80 -0.40 8.60
CA ASN A 33 11.28 0.59 7.65
C ASN A 33 10.81 2.03 7.99
N ASN A 34 11.69 3.01 7.78
CA ASN A 34 11.44 4.41 8.14
C ASN A 34 10.36 5.08 7.30
N HIS A 35 10.16 4.62 6.06
CA HIS A 35 9.17 5.20 5.14
C HIS A 35 7.76 4.64 5.34
N GLN A 36 7.62 3.61 6.17
CA GLN A 36 6.35 2.91 6.41
C GLN A 36 5.48 3.55 7.50
N LYS A 37 5.84 4.73 8.01
CA LYS A 37 5.04 5.47 9.01
C LYS A 37 3.59 5.70 8.56
N LEU A 38 3.37 6.08 7.30
CA LEU A 38 2.02 6.31 6.78
C LEU A 38 1.23 4.99 6.66
N ALA A 39 1.87 3.92 6.17
CA ALA A 39 1.24 2.60 6.08
C ALA A 39 0.76 2.13 7.45
N ARG A 40 1.61 2.23 8.48
CA ARG A 40 1.25 1.86 9.85
C ARG A 40 0.03 2.64 10.37
N GLU A 41 -0.05 3.94 10.09
CA GLU A 41 -1.20 4.75 10.50
C GLU A 41 -2.48 4.41 9.74
N ILE A 42 -2.40 4.01 8.47
CA ILE A 42 -3.55 3.57 7.68
C ILE A 42 -4.00 2.17 8.13
N ILE A 43 -3.08 1.26 8.43
CA ILE A 43 -3.40 -0.08 8.95
C ILE A 43 -4.17 0.02 10.27
N LYS A 44 -3.79 0.95 11.17
CA LYS A 44 -4.52 1.21 12.42
C LYS A 44 -5.97 1.66 12.22
N LEU A 45 -6.33 2.10 11.01
CA LEU A 45 -7.72 2.42 10.69
C LEU A 45 -8.58 1.16 10.52
N PHE A 46 -8.01 -0.04 10.44
CA PHE A 46 -8.75 -1.28 10.22
C PHE A 46 -8.39 -2.32 11.29
N PRO A 47 -8.81 -2.13 12.55
CA PRO A 47 -8.32 -2.93 13.67
C PRO A 47 -8.69 -4.42 13.57
N ASN A 48 -9.76 -4.76 12.84
CA ASN A 48 -10.27 -6.12 12.67
C ASN A 48 -10.10 -6.69 11.25
N THR A 49 -9.31 -6.01 10.40
CA THR A 49 -9.04 -6.40 9.02
C THR A 49 -7.53 -6.63 8.85
N PRO A 50 -7.03 -7.86 9.05
CA PRO A 50 -5.59 -8.12 9.03
C PRO A 50 -4.99 -7.83 7.65
N VAL A 51 -3.75 -7.36 7.63
CA VAL A 51 -2.98 -7.19 6.39
C VAL A 51 -2.65 -8.54 5.79
N ASP A 52 -2.74 -8.62 4.48
CA ASP A 52 -2.38 -9.80 3.71
C ASP A 52 -1.43 -9.42 2.57
N TYR A 53 -0.30 -10.12 2.46
CA TYR A 53 0.70 -9.83 1.44
C TYR A 53 0.18 -10.08 0.03
N GLN A 54 -0.54 -11.18 -0.23
CA GLN A 54 -1.03 -11.47 -1.57
C GLN A 54 -2.06 -10.42 -2.00
N LEU A 55 -2.94 -10.00 -1.09
CA LEU A 55 -3.86 -8.91 -1.37
C LEU A 55 -3.15 -7.56 -1.53
N SER A 56 -2.04 -7.35 -0.80
CA SER A 56 -1.20 -6.15 -0.94
C SER A 56 -0.45 -6.09 -2.28
N TYR A 57 -0.06 -7.25 -2.82
CA TYR A 57 0.48 -7.37 -4.17
C TYR A 57 -0.55 -6.87 -5.19
N TYR A 58 -1.76 -7.43 -5.17
CA TYR A 58 -2.83 -6.98 -6.07
C TYR A 58 -3.21 -5.51 -5.84
N ALA A 59 -3.16 -5.03 -4.59
CA ALA A 59 -3.43 -3.62 -4.29
C ALA A 59 -2.49 -2.66 -5.02
N ALA A 60 -1.24 -3.05 -5.23
CA ALA A 60 -0.24 -2.23 -5.90
C ALA A 60 -0.26 -2.40 -7.42
N GLU A 61 -0.27 -3.64 -7.90
CA GLU A 61 -0.19 -3.96 -9.34
C GLU A 61 -1.48 -3.59 -10.09
N ASN A 62 -2.64 -3.90 -9.51
CA ASN A 62 -3.93 -3.75 -10.20
C ASN A 62 -4.67 -2.45 -9.86
N TYR A 63 -4.43 -1.91 -8.66
CA TYR A 63 -5.18 -0.78 -8.12
C TYR A 63 -4.29 0.36 -7.65
N GLY A 64 -2.97 0.17 -7.73
CA GLY A 64 -2.01 1.14 -7.26
C GLY A 64 -1.88 2.32 -8.20
N ILE A 65 -1.33 3.40 -7.66
CA ILE A 65 -0.87 4.53 -8.46
C ILE A 65 0.58 4.73 -8.13
N GLU A 66 1.42 4.49 -9.12
CA GLU A 66 2.83 4.74 -9.09
C GLU A 66 3.14 6.04 -9.84
N ARG A 67 4.16 6.75 -9.37
CA ARG A 67 4.81 7.78 -10.15
C ARG A 67 6.30 7.52 -10.04
N ASP A 68 6.79 6.74 -10.98
CA ASP A 68 8.21 6.60 -11.26
C ASP A 68 8.59 7.64 -12.31
N PRO A 69 9.63 8.49 -12.11
CA PRO A 69 10.14 9.31 -13.19
C PRO A 69 10.51 8.51 -14.45
N GLY A 70 9.85 8.84 -15.56
CA GLY A 70 10.08 8.20 -16.85
C GLY A 70 9.06 7.10 -17.22
N TRP A 71 8.07 6.85 -16.35
CA TRP A 71 6.97 5.93 -16.64
C TRP A 71 5.62 6.66 -16.63
N ASP A 72 5.05 6.85 -17.82
CA ASP A 72 3.67 7.27 -18.01
C ASP A 72 2.85 5.98 -18.14
N GLY A 73 2.31 5.51 -17.00
CA GLY A 73 1.82 4.15 -16.81
C GLY A 73 0.99 3.57 -17.95
N ASP A 74 1.34 2.35 -18.36
CA ASP A 74 0.50 1.56 -19.24
C ASP A 74 -0.73 1.08 -18.44
N ASP A 75 -1.92 1.24 -19.01
CA ASP A 75 -3.15 0.60 -18.52
C ASP A 75 -2.98 -0.92 -18.68
N PHE A 76 -2.32 -1.57 -17.72
CA PHE A 76 -2.29 -3.03 -17.67
C PHE A 76 -3.68 -3.54 -17.29
N ASP A 77 -4.15 -4.54 -18.04
CA ASP A 77 -5.33 -5.30 -17.64
C ASP A 77 -5.06 -5.90 -16.24
N PRO A 78 -5.88 -5.57 -15.24
CA PRO A 78 -5.61 -6.01 -13.88
C PRO A 78 -5.68 -7.54 -13.80
N ASP A 79 -4.69 -8.14 -13.15
CA ASP A 79 -4.71 -9.58 -12.93
C ASP A 79 -5.96 -9.96 -12.13
N PRO A 80 -6.61 -11.11 -12.42
CA PRO A 80 -7.66 -11.61 -11.56
C PRO A 80 -7.16 -11.75 -10.12
N VAL A 81 -7.87 -11.13 -9.16
CA VAL A 81 -7.54 -11.20 -7.73
C VAL A 81 -7.91 -12.59 -7.19
N LYS A 82 -7.00 -13.55 -7.33
CA LYS A 82 -7.22 -14.95 -6.93
C LYS A 82 -7.24 -15.09 -5.41
N GLY A 83 -8.13 -15.95 -4.91
CA GLY A 83 -8.25 -16.26 -3.48
C GLY A 83 -9.06 -15.24 -2.69
N TYR A 84 -9.68 -14.26 -3.36
CA TYR A 84 -10.54 -13.28 -2.72
C TYR A 84 -11.82 -13.02 -3.51
N THR A 85 -12.88 -12.66 -2.79
CA THR A 85 -14.15 -12.17 -3.29
C THR A 85 -14.45 -10.79 -2.69
N ASP A 86 -15.53 -10.15 -3.14
CA ASP A 86 -16.00 -8.87 -2.60
C ASP A 86 -14.90 -7.80 -2.55
N ILE A 87 -14.10 -7.70 -3.62
CA ILE A 87 -13.01 -6.73 -3.70
C ILE A 87 -13.57 -5.31 -3.69
N VAL A 88 -13.05 -4.51 -2.76
CA VAL A 88 -13.34 -3.07 -2.69
C VAL A 88 -12.05 -2.31 -2.89
N SER A 89 -11.98 -1.64 -4.04
CA SER A 89 -10.85 -0.77 -4.35
C SER A 89 -11.02 0.61 -3.74
N PHE A 90 -9.96 1.12 -3.11
CA PHE A 90 -9.87 2.50 -2.67
C PHE A 90 -8.99 3.35 -3.60
N LYS A 91 -9.05 3.14 -4.92
CA LYS A 91 -8.33 3.93 -5.94
C LYS A 91 -8.44 5.46 -5.76
N PRO A 92 -9.58 6.05 -5.31
CA PRO A 92 -9.63 7.48 -4.99
C PRO A 92 -8.68 7.92 -3.85
N ILE A 93 -8.40 7.03 -2.89
CA ILE A 93 -7.43 7.27 -1.82
C ILE A 93 -6.01 7.23 -2.36
N ALA A 94 -5.68 6.24 -3.20
CA ALA A 94 -4.38 6.20 -3.88
C ALA A 94 -4.12 7.48 -4.70
N ASN A 95 -5.13 7.93 -5.47
CA ASN A 95 -5.07 9.20 -6.22
C ASN A 95 -4.80 10.40 -5.32
N TYR A 96 -5.54 10.48 -4.21
CA TYR A 96 -5.35 11.54 -3.24
C TYR A 96 -3.94 11.54 -2.66
N LEU A 97 -3.43 10.38 -2.25
CA LEU A 97 -2.08 10.23 -1.70
C LEU A 97 -1.02 10.64 -2.72
N MET A 98 -1.20 10.29 -4.00
CA MET A 98 -0.29 10.68 -5.08
C MET A 98 -0.30 12.21 -5.31
N ASN A 99 -1.48 12.82 -5.36
CA ASN A 99 -1.63 14.26 -5.54
C ASN A 99 -1.08 15.06 -4.35
N HIS A 100 -1.08 14.47 -3.15
CA HIS A 100 -0.59 15.07 -1.92
C HIS A 100 0.73 14.45 -1.44
N ARG A 101 1.50 13.83 -2.35
CA ARG A 101 2.74 13.10 -2.03
C ARG A 101 3.71 13.94 -1.21
N ASN A 102 3.86 15.22 -1.53
CA ASN A 102 4.76 16.16 -0.85
C ASN A 102 4.25 16.66 0.52
N GLU A 103 3.04 16.30 0.92
CA GLU A 103 2.48 16.73 2.20
C GLU A 103 2.92 15.83 3.36
N SER A 104 2.69 16.33 4.58
CA SER A 104 2.97 15.58 5.81
C SER A 104 2.09 14.33 5.90
N ASN A 105 2.59 13.30 6.60
CA ASN A 105 1.81 12.09 6.85
C ASN A 105 0.50 12.40 7.59
N ALA A 106 0.48 13.41 8.47
CA ALA A 106 -0.73 13.82 9.18
C ALA A 106 -1.81 14.36 8.23
N LYS A 107 -1.43 15.21 7.27
CA LYS A 107 -2.38 15.77 6.30
C LYS A 107 -2.88 14.69 5.34
N LYS A 108 -1.98 13.82 4.87
CA LYS A 108 -2.35 12.62 4.10
C LYS A 108 -3.35 11.74 4.86
N LEU A 109 -3.05 11.39 6.10
CA LEU A 109 -3.93 10.56 6.93
C LEU A 109 -5.32 11.18 7.16
N ALA A 110 -5.39 12.50 7.35
CA ALA A 110 -6.67 13.20 7.47
C ALA A 110 -7.51 13.07 6.20
N GLY A 111 -6.89 13.22 5.02
CA GLY A 111 -7.55 12.98 3.74
C GLY A 111 -7.99 11.53 3.53
N VAL A 112 -7.14 10.56 3.91
CA VAL A 112 -7.50 9.13 3.89
C VAL A 112 -8.77 8.88 4.72
N LYS A 113 -8.83 9.38 5.95
CA LYS A 113 -10.01 9.23 6.83
C LYS A 113 -11.28 9.82 6.20
N LYS A 114 -11.18 11.01 5.61
CA LYS A 114 -12.31 11.67 4.92
C LYS A 114 -12.79 10.86 3.72
N LEU A 115 -11.88 10.35 2.91
CA LEU A 115 -12.20 9.58 1.71
C LEU A 115 -12.75 8.20 2.03
N LEU A 116 -12.21 7.52 3.05
CA LEU A 116 -12.79 6.26 3.56
C LEU A 116 -14.26 6.47 3.98
N ALA A 117 -14.55 7.52 4.76
CA ALA A 117 -15.92 7.83 5.16
C ALA A 117 -16.82 8.13 3.94
N LYS A 118 -16.34 8.92 2.97
CA LYS A 118 -17.05 9.22 1.72
C LYS A 118 -17.33 7.95 0.89
N SER A 119 -16.44 6.98 0.91
CA SER A 119 -16.59 5.67 0.25
C SER A 119 -17.48 4.68 1.04
N GLY A 120 -18.15 5.13 2.10
CA GLY A 120 -19.03 4.26 2.91
C GLY A 120 -18.28 3.39 3.90
N TYR A 121 -17.04 3.75 4.26
CA TYR A 121 -16.21 3.14 5.31
C TYR A 121 -15.87 4.15 6.42
N PRO A 122 -16.88 4.70 7.13
CA PRO A 122 -16.63 5.51 8.31
C PRO A 122 -15.93 4.68 9.40
N ALA A 123 -15.40 5.36 10.42
CA ALA A 123 -14.66 4.71 11.52
C ALA A 123 -15.42 3.52 12.11
N ALA A 124 -16.68 3.72 12.52
CA ALA A 124 -17.51 2.67 13.10
C ALA A 124 -17.66 1.43 12.19
N LYS A 125 -17.70 1.60 10.86
CA LYS A 125 -17.76 0.45 9.95
C LYS A 125 -16.42 -0.30 9.91
N ARG A 126 -15.31 0.43 9.82
CA ARG A 126 -13.96 -0.19 9.81
C ARG A 126 -13.64 -0.88 11.13
N ASP A 127 -14.10 -0.30 12.24
CA ASP A 127 -13.90 -0.87 13.58
C ASP A 127 -14.66 -2.19 13.73
N ASN A 128 -15.75 -2.41 13.01
CA ASN A 128 -16.52 -3.66 13.03
C ASN A 128 -16.29 -4.55 11.80
N LEU A 129 -15.38 -4.17 10.89
CA LEU A 129 -15.15 -4.89 9.65
C LEU A 129 -14.31 -6.15 9.90
N SER A 130 -15.00 -7.28 10.03
CA SER A 130 -14.42 -8.61 10.18
C SER A 130 -14.68 -9.47 8.93
N GLY A 131 -13.88 -10.53 8.75
CA GLY A 131 -13.98 -11.43 7.59
C GLY A 131 -13.39 -10.89 6.29
N TYR A 132 -12.76 -9.72 6.33
CA TYR A 132 -12.00 -9.13 5.23
C TYR A 132 -10.51 -9.12 5.58
N HIS A 133 -9.66 -9.17 4.56
CA HIS A 133 -8.24 -8.85 4.63
C HIS A 133 -7.96 -7.48 3.99
N LEU A 134 -6.89 -6.84 4.43
CA LEU A 134 -6.42 -5.54 3.97
C LEU A 134 -5.23 -5.74 3.02
N GLY A 135 -5.38 -5.29 1.77
CA GLY A 135 -4.29 -5.13 0.83
C GLY A 135 -3.81 -3.69 0.86
N ILE A 136 -2.55 -3.47 1.23
CA ILE A 136 -1.97 -2.13 1.31
C ILE A 136 -0.52 -2.19 0.87
N TYR A 137 -0.11 -1.25 0.00
CA TYR A 137 1.29 -1.04 -0.36
C TYR A 137 1.56 0.46 -0.47
N ILE A 138 2.58 0.93 0.25
CA ILE A 138 2.91 2.35 0.31
C ILE A 138 4.42 2.53 0.19
N VAL A 139 4.85 3.12 -0.92
CA VAL A 139 6.15 3.78 -1.05
C VAL A 139 5.89 5.28 -0.98
N ASN A 140 6.46 5.93 0.03
CA ASN A 140 6.13 7.31 0.36
C ASN A 140 7.38 8.18 0.46
N ASN A 141 7.61 9.00 -0.57
CA ASN A 141 8.73 9.94 -0.65
C ASN A 141 10.10 9.31 -0.44
N VAL A 142 10.36 8.16 -1.08
CA VAL A 142 11.67 7.50 -0.96
C VAL A 142 12.59 8.00 -2.06
N LYS A 143 13.85 8.32 -1.72
CA LYS A 143 14.88 8.65 -2.71
C LYS A 143 15.49 7.34 -3.19
N THR A 144 15.45 7.10 -4.50
CA THR A 144 16.18 5.99 -5.14
C THR A 144 17.47 6.50 -5.77
N SER A 145 18.32 5.61 -6.30
CA SER A 145 19.46 6.02 -7.13
C SER A 145 19.01 6.78 -8.38
N GLN A 146 17.85 6.42 -8.95
CA GLN A 146 17.20 7.10 -10.06
C GLN A 146 16.75 8.53 -9.69
N SER A 147 16.29 8.73 -8.44
CA SER A 147 15.90 10.03 -7.88
C SER A 147 17.03 11.07 -7.77
N ILE A 148 18.29 10.65 -7.92
CA ILE A 148 19.46 11.53 -7.80
C ILE A 148 19.62 12.40 -9.05
N THR A 149 19.22 11.90 -10.22
CA THR A 149 19.41 12.59 -11.51
C THR A 149 18.29 13.56 -11.88
N ASP A 150 17.10 13.41 -11.31
CA ASP A 150 15.91 14.20 -11.70
C ASP A 150 15.22 14.91 -10.51
N HIS A 151 15.79 14.78 -9.30
CA HIS A 151 15.24 15.27 -8.03
C HIS A 151 13.85 14.76 -7.66
N SER A 152 13.32 13.73 -8.32
CA SER A 152 12.03 13.17 -7.98
C SER A 152 12.13 12.20 -6.80
N LYS A 153 11.00 11.77 -6.25
CA LYS A 153 10.97 10.73 -5.20
C LYS A 153 10.01 9.66 -5.65
N LEU A 154 10.37 8.40 -5.41
CA LEU A 154 9.49 7.28 -5.68
C LEU A 154 8.28 7.36 -4.76
N ASN A 155 7.11 7.21 -5.37
CA ASN A 155 5.82 7.16 -4.70
C ASN A 155 4.97 6.07 -5.35
N TRP A 156 4.38 5.22 -4.52
CA TRP A 156 3.46 4.18 -4.97
C TRP A 156 2.43 3.94 -3.87
N TYR A 157 1.15 4.05 -4.20
CA TYR A 157 0.07 3.89 -3.24
C TYR A 157 -0.97 2.89 -3.76
N GLY A 158 -1.17 1.79 -3.03
CA GLY A 158 -2.20 0.79 -3.26
C GLY A 158 -2.99 0.51 -1.98
N LEU A 159 -4.32 0.43 -2.07
CA LEU A 159 -5.20 0.16 -0.93
C LEU A 159 -6.50 -0.49 -1.40
N ILE A 160 -6.76 -1.72 -0.96
CA ILE A 160 -7.99 -2.48 -1.20
C ILE A 160 -8.36 -3.30 0.04
N ILE A 161 -9.59 -3.77 0.11
CA ILE A 161 -9.99 -4.89 1.00
C ILE A 161 -10.64 -5.98 0.15
N GLY A 162 -10.61 -7.21 0.65
CA GLY A 162 -11.27 -8.36 0.02
C GLY A 162 -11.58 -9.43 1.05
N LYS A 163 -12.64 -10.21 0.83
CA LYS A 163 -12.92 -11.39 1.64
C LYS A 163 -12.11 -12.57 1.12
N PRO A 164 -11.35 -13.29 1.96
CA PRO A 164 -10.74 -14.54 1.53
C PRO A 164 -11.80 -15.50 0.97
N SER A 165 -11.53 -16.11 -0.18
CA SER A 165 -12.36 -17.20 -0.70
C SER A 165 -12.20 -18.42 0.21
N SER A 166 -13.32 -19.02 0.62
CA SER A 166 -13.36 -20.26 1.39
C SER A 166 -12.83 -21.46 0.60
#